data_AF-A0A9W8CAE6-F1
#
_entry.id   AF-A0A9W8CAE6-F1
#
_cell.length_a   1.000
_cell.length_b   1.000
_cell.length_c   1.000
_cell.angle_alpha   90.00
_cell.angle_beta   90.00
_cell.angle_gamma   90.00
#
_symmetry.space_group_name_H-M   'P 1'
#
loop_
_entity.id
_entity.type
_entity.pdbx_description
1 polymer ?
#
loop_
_entity_poly.entity_id
_entity_poly.type
_entity_poly.pdbx_seq_one_letter_code
_entity_poly.pdbx_strand_id
1 'polypeptide(L)'
;MNTNDAKEYLSKRQIPHLFESMLTGLMYHRPEDPLAFLDSCLQKTRDLGGPEHIAWDTFITPDRKPLPPISPAQGKPPPCKLDGGTGPGPYRRYDRLPPIQAQFSIESDSDMTESSGLIQEYDVFDPSKPRPHIIFIIGGPGSGKGTQTAKIAHHYDFQHVSVGEILRNQLLHHAPSDRKWELIAQIIANGELAPQETTIEELKHQFIKKQDAKGFIVDGFPREISQAFTFEEQIGSPDLVILLACSNQQLRQRLEKRASQQGRPDDNTHAIEKRLDTFKHNISLIAKYYQERGLIVRVDADRDEDDIFTDICAIVKESLTHASSTEEL
;
A
#
# COMPACT_ATOMS: atom_id res chain seq x y z
N MET A 1 -33.94 7.08 23.56
CA MET A 1 -33.00 7.59 22.54
C MET A 1 -32.62 6.44 21.64
N ASN A 2 -32.99 6.51 20.37
CA ASN A 2 -32.52 5.55 19.37
C ASN A 2 -31.05 5.85 19.02
N THR A 3 -30.33 4.88 18.46
CA THR A 3 -28.90 5.06 18.09
C THR A 3 -28.70 6.17 17.06
N ASN A 4 -29.69 6.40 16.21
CA ASN A 4 -29.70 7.50 15.24
C ASN A 4 -29.86 8.87 15.92
N ASP A 5 -30.73 8.99 16.92
CA ASP A 5 -30.93 10.24 17.67
C ASP A 5 -29.65 10.65 18.42
N ALA A 6 -28.90 9.67 18.93
CA ALA A 6 -27.63 9.91 19.60
C ALA A 6 -26.56 10.42 18.62
N LYS A 7 -26.46 9.81 17.43
CA LYS A 7 -25.54 10.25 16.36
C LYS A 7 -25.87 11.67 15.88
N GLU A 8 -27.15 11.96 15.67
CA GLU A 8 -27.63 13.28 15.27
C GLU A 8 -27.34 14.33 16.35
N TYR A 9 -27.57 14.02 17.62
CA TYR A 9 -27.26 14.88 18.74
C TYR A 9 -25.77 15.24 18.83
N LEU A 10 -24.89 14.23 18.69
CA LEU A 10 -23.44 14.41 18.74
C LEU A 10 -22.92 15.24 17.56
N SER A 11 -23.42 14.95 16.36
CA SER A 11 -23.03 15.68 15.13
C SER A 11 -23.49 17.13 15.18
N LYS A 12 -24.76 17.38 15.58
CA LYS A 12 -25.32 18.73 15.66
C LYS A 12 -24.59 19.64 16.65
N ARG A 13 -24.04 19.07 17.73
CA ARG A 13 -23.27 19.81 18.74
C ARG A 13 -21.75 19.79 18.49
N GLN A 14 -21.30 19.27 17.36
CA GLN A 14 -19.87 19.15 17.00
C GLN A 14 -19.01 18.49 18.10
N ILE A 15 -19.62 17.59 18.87
CA ILE A 15 -18.97 16.93 20.02
C ILE A 15 -17.74 16.11 19.57
N PRO A 16 -17.79 15.35 18.44
CA PRO A 16 -16.61 14.64 17.96
C PRO A 16 -15.42 15.55 17.66
N HIS A 17 -15.66 16.73 17.07
CA HIS A 17 -14.61 17.68 16.70
C HIS A 17 -13.97 18.33 17.94
N LEU A 18 -14.79 18.65 18.94
CA LEU A 18 -14.30 19.12 20.24
C LEU A 18 -13.37 18.09 20.89
N PHE A 19 -13.77 16.82 20.93
CA PHE A 19 -12.95 15.75 21.49
C PHE A 19 -11.64 15.56 20.71
N GLU A 20 -11.70 15.60 19.38
CA GLU A 20 -10.51 15.51 18.52
C GLU A 20 -9.50 16.61 18.85
N SER A 21 -9.93 17.87 18.96
CA SER A 21 -9.04 18.98 19.31
C SER A 21 -8.46 18.85 20.73
N MET A 22 -9.29 18.46 21.70
CA MET A 22 -8.86 18.26 23.09
C MET A 22 -7.84 17.12 23.23
N LEU A 23 -8.08 16.00 22.56
CA LEU A 23 -7.17 14.85 22.56
C LEU A 23 -5.84 15.19 21.86
N THR A 24 -5.89 15.95 20.77
CA THR A 24 -4.69 16.42 20.08
C THR A 24 -3.84 17.31 21.00
N GLY A 25 -4.45 18.23 21.74
CA GLY A 25 -3.76 19.04 22.75
C GLY A 25 -3.16 18.21 23.89
N LEU A 26 -3.90 17.21 24.39
CA LEU A 26 -3.45 16.31 25.46
C LEU A 26 -2.24 15.48 25.02
N MET A 27 -2.26 14.94 23.80
CA MET A 27 -1.15 14.19 23.23
C MET A 27 0.08 15.07 22.98
N TYR A 28 -0.12 16.32 22.58
CA TYR A 28 0.95 17.27 22.30
C TYR A 28 1.66 17.73 23.58
N HIS A 29 0.91 18.16 24.60
CA HIS A 29 1.47 18.72 25.82
C HIS A 29 1.88 17.68 26.86
N ARG A 30 1.31 16.46 26.82
CA ARG A 30 1.48 15.40 27.83
C ARG A 30 1.49 15.97 29.27
N PRO A 31 0.44 16.68 29.67
CA PRO A 31 0.38 17.32 30.99
C PRO A 31 0.45 16.25 32.10
N GLU A 32 1.04 16.61 33.23
CA GLU A 32 1.12 15.74 34.41
C GLU A 32 -0.27 15.39 34.98
N ASP A 33 -1.23 16.31 34.85
CA ASP A 33 -2.65 16.09 35.16
C ASP A 33 -3.52 16.24 33.90
N PRO A 34 -3.87 15.12 33.25
CA PRO A 34 -4.72 15.14 32.06
C PRO A 34 -6.15 15.63 32.31
N LEU A 35 -6.72 15.41 33.51
CA LEU A 35 -8.10 15.79 33.80
C LEU A 35 -8.22 17.31 33.98
N ALA A 36 -7.29 17.91 34.72
CA ALA A 36 -7.23 19.37 34.87
C ALA A 36 -7.01 20.07 33.52
N PHE A 37 -6.21 19.47 32.63
CA PHE A 37 -6.01 19.99 31.27
C PHE A 37 -7.29 19.95 30.44
N LEU A 38 -8.05 18.85 30.48
CA LEU A 38 -9.32 18.72 29.75
C LEU A 38 -10.36 19.72 30.28
N ASP A 39 -10.42 19.94 31.60
CA ASP A 39 -11.29 20.97 32.20
C ASP A 39 -10.93 22.37 31.72
N SER A 40 -9.64 22.69 31.62
CA SER A 40 -9.17 23.96 31.05
C SER A 40 -9.59 24.12 29.59
N CYS A 41 -9.50 23.06 28.79
CA CYS A 41 -9.94 23.08 27.39
C CYS A 41 -11.45 23.32 27.28
N LEU A 42 -12.26 22.69 28.13
CA LEU A 42 -13.71 22.91 28.18
C LEU A 42 -14.06 24.34 28.62
N GLN A 43 -13.32 24.91 29.56
CA GLN A 43 -13.52 26.30 29.96
C GLN A 43 -13.19 27.26 28.81
N LYS A 44 -12.04 27.08 28.14
CA LYS A 44 -11.64 27.87 26.98
C LYS A 44 -12.62 27.73 25.81
N THR A 45 -13.21 26.55 25.63
CA THR A 45 -14.30 26.31 24.66
C THR A 45 -15.53 27.18 24.95
N ARG A 46 -15.92 27.29 26.23
CA ARG A 46 -17.04 28.13 26.64
C ARG A 46 -16.74 29.61 26.42
N ASP A 47 -15.52 30.04 26.70
CA ASP A 47 -15.10 31.43 26.52
C ASP A 47 -15.06 31.83 25.03
N LEU A 48 -14.80 30.87 24.13
CA LEU A 48 -14.83 31.05 22.67
C LEU A 48 -16.24 31.04 22.06
N GLY A 49 -17.28 30.85 22.88
CA GLY A 49 -18.68 30.88 22.42
C GLY A 49 -19.25 29.52 22.01
N GLY A 50 -18.53 28.42 22.21
CA GLY A 50 -19.04 27.06 21.96
C GLY A 50 -18.14 26.22 21.04
N PRO A 51 -18.50 24.94 20.83
CA PRO A 51 -17.70 24.00 20.05
C PRO A 51 -17.63 24.35 18.56
N GLU A 52 -18.58 25.12 18.02
CA GLU A 52 -18.53 25.60 16.62
C GLU A 52 -17.37 26.55 16.30
N HIS A 53 -16.74 27.14 17.31
CA HIS A 53 -15.64 28.09 17.16
C HIS A 53 -14.25 27.47 17.38
N ILE A 54 -14.20 26.15 17.55
CA ILE A 54 -12.97 25.41 17.77
C ILE A 54 -12.49 24.81 16.46
N ALA A 55 -11.23 25.08 16.13
CA ALA A 55 -10.49 24.36 15.12
C ALA A 55 -9.71 23.19 15.76
N TRP A 56 -9.28 22.22 14.95
CA TRP A 56 -8.56 21.04 15.41
C TRP A 56 -7.30 21.37 16.24
N ASP A 57 -6.61 22.48 15.97
CA ASP A 57 -5.37 22.92 16.62
C ASP A 57 -5.54 23.95 17.74
N THR A 58 -6.78 24.26 18.15
CA THR A 58 -7.10 25.33 19.13
C THR A 58 -6.36 25.21 20.49
N PHE A 59 -6.02 23.98 20.89
CA PHE A 59 -5.34 23.67 22.15
C PHE A 59 -3.84 23.35 21.98
N ILE A 60 -3.29 23.56 20.78
CA ILE A 60 -1.86 23.43 20.51
C ILE A 60 -1.25 24.83 20.58
N THR A 61 -0.28 25.06 21.48
CA THR A 61 0.46 26.31 21.43
C THR A 61 1.49 26.27 20.29
N PRO A 62 1.57 27.32 19.44
CA PRO A 62 2.68 27.46 18.53
C PRO A 62 3.91 27.86 19.34
N ASP A 63 4.66 26.89 19.86
CA ASP A 63 6.04 27.11 20.26
C ASP A 63 6.86 27.39 18.99
N ARG A 64 6.74 28.62 18.49
CA ARG A 64 7.71 29.16 17.56
C ARG A 64 9.00 29.37 18.34
N LYS A 65 9.81 28.31 18.48
CA LYS A 65 11.26 28.52 18.54
C LYS A 65 11.61 29.24 17.23
N PRO A 66 12.02 30.51 17.25
CA PRO A 66 12.40 31.18 16.02
C PRO A 66 13.55 30.41 15.39
N LEU A 67 13.44 30.14 14.10
CA LEU A 67 14.57 29.62 13.34
C LEU A 67 15.74 30.60 13.48
N PRO A 68 16.98 30.12 13.69
CA PRO A 68 18.13 31.00 13.78
C PRO A 68 18.25 31.82 12.48
N PRO A 69 18.59 33.12 12.58
CA PRO A 69 18.68 33.97 11.40
C PRO A 69 19.84 33.51 10.50
N ILE A 70 19.55 33.38 9.20
CA ILE A 70 20.57 33.12 8.19
C ILE A 70 21.30 34.45 7.93
N SER A 71 22.43 34.66 8.61
CA SER A 71 23.32 35.78 8.30
C SER A 71 24.11 35.48 7.02
N PRO A 72 24.16 36.40 6.04
CA PRO A 72 24.98 36.23 4.85
C PRO A 72 26.44 36.48 5.21
N ALA A 73 27.25 35.44 5.02
CA ALA A 73 28.70 35.41 4.80
C ALA A 73 29.57 36.54 5.38
N GLN A 74 30.40 36.22 6.39
CA GLN A 74 31.78 36.72 6.47
C GLN A 74 32.72 35.67 7.09
N GLY A 75 33.78 35.31 6.34
CA GLY A 75 35.10 35.10 6.92
C GLY A 75 35.56 33.67 7.27
N LYS A 76 36.22 33.03 6.29
CA LYS A 76 37.31 32.03 6.35
C LYS A 76 37.13 30.73 7.17
N PRO A 77 37.34 29.55 6.56
CA PRO A 77 37.46 28.29 7.29
C PRO A 77 38.82 28.21 8.02
N PRO A 78 38.92 27.55 9.18
CA PRO A 78 40.21 27.19 9.77
C PRO A 78 40.89 26.10 8.90
N PRO A 79 42.23 26.02 8.90
CA PRO A 79 42.95 25.13 7.99
C PRO A 79 42.74 23.66 8.35
N CYS A 80 42.51 22.85 7.32
CA CYS A 80 42.58 21.39 7.36
C CYS A 80 43.96 20.93 7.85
N LYS A 81 43.96 20.04 8.84
CA LYS A 81 45.06 19.08 8.98
C LYS A 81 44.73 17.89 8.08
N LEU A 82 45.50 17.76 7.01
CA LEU A 82 45.62 16.52 6.26
C LEU A 82 46.48 15.56 7.08
N ASP A 83 45.92 14.39 7.41
CA ASP A 83 46.70 13.17 7.51
C ASP A 83 46.01 12.11 6.62
N GLY A 84 46.86 11.40 5.87
CA GLY A 84 46.54 10.82 4.57
C GLY A 84 45.74 9.51 4.56
N GLY A 85 45.17 9.22 3.39
CA GLY A 85 44.52 7.95 3.08
C GLY A 85 43.63 8.07 1.84
N THR A 86 44.12 7.56 0.71
CA THR A 86 43.54 7.58 -0.65
C THR A 86 42.17 6.91 -0.81
N GLY A 87 41.25 7.57 -1.53
CA GLY A 87 40.09 6.96 -2.23
C GLY A 87 39.10 8.00 -2.79
N PRO A 88 38.49 7.80 -3.99
CA PRO A 88 37.33 8.59 -4.44
C PRO A 88 36.00 7.84 -4.20
N GLY A 89 34.98 8.55 -3.69
CA GLY A 89 33.63 8.03 -3.32
C GLY A 89 32.61 7.94 -4.48
N PRO A 90 31.27 8.12 -4.28
CA PRO A 90 30.51 8.24 -3.02
C PRO A 90 29.13 7.50 -3.01
N TYR A 91 28.89 6.58 -2.08
CA TYR A 91 27.56 6.33 -1.51
C TYR A 91 27.75 6.11 -0.01
N ARG A 92 27.19 6.98 0.83
CA ARG A 92 27.18 6.80 2.30
C ARG A 92 26.28 5.61 2.61
N ARG A 93 26.90 4.46 2.82
CA ARG A 93 26.32 3.28 3.47
C ARG A 93 26.08 3.65 4.93
N TYR A 94 24.85 3.47 5.45
CA TYR A 94 24.60 3.53 6.88
C TYR A 94 25.48 2.49 7.57
N ASP A 95 26.26 2.89 8.57
CA ASP A 95 27.01 1.96 9.42
C ASP A 95 26.02 1.05 10.17
N ARG A 96 26.18 -0.26 10.03
CA ARG A 96 25.38 -1.25 10.78
C ARG A 96 25.54 -0.98 12.28
N LEU A 97 24.42 -0.89 12.99
CA LEU A 97 24.40 -0.92 14.44
C LEU A 97 25.04 -2.23 14.95
N PRO A 98 25.78 -2.19 16.06
CA PRO A 98 26.40 -3.37 16.62
C PRO A 98 25.35 -4.42 17.04
N PRO A 99 25.67 -5.72 17.00
CA PRO A 99 24.75 -6.76 17.44
C PRO A 99 24.42 -6.59 18.92
N ILE A 100 23.14 -6.65 19.26
CA ILE A 100 22.68 -6.67 20.65
C ILE A 100 23.20 -7.97 21.28
N GLN A 101 24.22 -7.87 22.13
CA GLN A 101 24.68 -8.99 22.94
C GLN A 101 23.62 -9.31 24.00
N ALA A 102 23.24 -10.59 24.02
CA ALA A 102 22.28 -11.19 24.92
C ALA A 102 22.61 -10.92 26.40
N GLN A 103 21.84 -10.04 27.04
CA GLN A 103 21.72 -9.94 28.49
C GLN A 103 20.31 -9.49 28.89
N PHE A 104 19.30 -10.31 28.59
CA PHE A 104 18.10 -10.37 29.42
C PHE A 104 17.66 -11.83 29.47
N SER A 105 18.05 -12.50 30.56
CA SER A 105 17.46 -13.75 30.98
C SER A 105 15.97 -13.51 31.23
N ILE A 106 15.13 -14.15 30.44
CA ILE A 106 13.73 -14.36 30.81
C ILE A 106 13.64 -15.82 31.23
N GLU A 107 13.42 -16.00 32.52
CA GLU A 107 13.11 -17.29 33.12
C GLU A 107 11.83 -17.86 32.48
N SER A 108 11.87 -19.17 32.31
CA SER A 108 10.83 -20.04 31.78
C SER A 108 9.40 -19.64 32.14
N ASP A 109 8.57 -19.44 31.12
CA ASP A 109 7.18 -19.89 31.16
C ASP A 109 6.90 -20.75 29.92
N SER A 110 6.21 -21.84 30.20
CA SER A 110 5.94 -22.95 29.30
C SER A 110 4.67 -22.67 28.53
N ASP A 111 4.59 -23.21 27.31
CA ASP A 111 3.42 -23.21 26.40
C ASP A 111 3.12 -21.91 25.64
N MET A 112 3.88 -21.66 24.58
CA MET A 112 3.30 -21.21 23.31
C MET A 112 4.04 -21.91 22.17
N THR A 113 3.36 -22.86 21.54
CA THR A 113 3.75 -23.42 20.23
C THR A 113 3.44 -22.37 19.15
N GLU A 114 4.07 -21.22 19.22
CA GLU A 114 4.10 -20.27 18.12
C GLU A 114 5.34 -20.54 17.29
N SER A 115 5.16 -21.39 16.27
CA SER A 115 5.97 -21.27 15.05
C SER A 115 5.55 -19.98 14.32
N SER A 116 5.70 -18.84 14.99
CA SER A 116 5.63 -17.52 14.39
C SER A 116 6.89 -17.42 13.53
N GLY A 117 6.70 -17.74 12.25
CA GLY A 117 7.75 -17.90 11.26
C GLY A 117 8.77 -16.79 11.37
N LEU A 118 10.01 -17.18 11.65
CA LEU A 118 11.17 -16.37 11.35
C LEU A 118 10.96 -15.85 9.93
N ILE A 119 10.76 -14.53 9.79
CA ILE A 119 10.84 -13.86 8.49
C ILE A 119 12.29 -14.04 8.06
N GLN A 120 12.58 -15.15 7.41
CA GLN A 120 13.83 -15.34 6.73
C GLN A 120 13.82 -14.30 5.61
N GLU A 121 14.76 -13.35 5.69
CA GLU A 121 15.13 -12.47 4.58
C GLU A 121 15.62 -13.37 3.43
N TYR A 122 14.67 -13.92 2.68
CA TYR A 122 14.94 -14.61 1.44
C TYR A 122 14.98 -13.57 0.32
N ASP A 123 16.10 -13.50 -0.38
CA ASP A 123 16.14 -12.87 -1.69
C ASP A 123 15.14 -13.60 -2.59
N VAL A 124 14.13 -12.86 -3.05
CA VAL A 124 12.99 -13.42 -3.81
C VAL A 124 13.46 -13.97 -5.16
N PHE A 125 14.48 -13.34 -5.73
CA PHE A 125 15.14 -13.76 -6.96
C PHE A 125 16.62 -14.04 -6.69
N ASP A 126 17.14 -15.10 -7.30
CA ASP A 126 18.55 -15.46 -7.21
C ASP A 126 19.40 -14.40 -7.93
N PRO A 127 20.34 -13.71 -7.24
CA PRO A 127 21.16 -12.67 -7.84
C PRO A 127 22.11 -13.19 -8.93
N SER A 128 22.29 -14.51 -9.05
CA SER A 128 23.10 -15.13 -10.10
C SER A 128 22.35 -15.34 -11.42
N LYS A 129 21.03 -15.18 -11.44
CA LYS A 129 20.18 -15.32 -12.63
C LYS A 129 19.68 -13.95 -13.10
N PRO A 130 19.41 -13.77 -14.41
CA PRO A 130 18.74 -12.57 -14.89
C PRO A 130 17.38 -12.44 -14.20
N ARG A 131 17.07 -11.23 -13.73
CA ARG A 131 15.81 -10.96 -13.04
C ARG A 131 14.64 -11.21 -14.01
N PRO A 132 13.59 -11.94 -13.60
CA PRO A 132 12.43 -12.15 -14.46
C PRO A 132 11.68 -10.83 -14.67
N HIS A 133 11.06 -10.67 -15.84
CA HIS A 133 10.26 -9.47 -16.11
C HIS A 133 9.01 -9.41 -15.23
N ILE A 134 8.74 -8.29 -14.59
CA ILE A 134 7.56 -8.11 -13.74
C ILE A 134 6.64 -7.05 -14.33
N ILE A 135 5.45 -7.48 -14.74
CA ILE A 135 4.44 -6.61 -15.35
C ILE A 135 3.19 -6.57 -14.47
N PHE A 136 2.73 -5.37 -14.14
CA PHE A 136 1.49 -5.17 -13.39
C PHE A 136 0.35 -4.79 -14.31
N ILE A 137 -0.81 -5.45 -14.14
CA ILE A 137 -2.05 -5.07 -14.81
C ILE A 137 -3.01 -4.52 -13.76
N ILE A 138 -3.20 -3.20 -13.82
CA ILE A 138 -4.04 -2.43 -12.91
C ILE A 138 -5.34 -2.06 -13.63
N GLY A 139 -6.46 -2.14 -12.93
CA GLY A 139 -7.74 -1.73 -13.47
C GLY A 139 -8.89 -1.99 -12.50
N GLY A 140 -10.00 -1.30 -12.74
CA GLY A 140 -11.19 -1.40 -11.91
C GLY A 140 -11.70 -2.84 -11.79
N PRO A 141 -12.46 -3.17 -10.74
CA PRO A 141 -13.20 -4.43 -10.70
C PRO A 141 -14.15 -4.49 -11.91
N GLY A 142 -14.06 -5.56 -12.71
CA GLY A 142 -14.84 -5.68 -13.96
C GLY A 142 -14.17 -5.13 -15.22
N SER A 143 -12.96 -4.56 -15.16
CA SER A 143 -12.26 -3.98 -16.32
C SER A 143 -11.78 -4.99 -17.36
N GLY A 144 -11.87 -6.31 -17.08
CA GLY A 144 -11.33 -7.36 -17.95
C GLY A 144 -9.86 -7.73 -17.69
N LYS A 145 -9.22 -7.15 -16.66
CA LYS A 145 -7.82 -7.43 -16.31
C LYS A 145 -7.48 -8.92 -16.24
N GLY A 146 -8.20 -9.72 -15.46
CA GLY A 146 -7.91 -11.16 -15.36
C GLY A 146 -8.00 -11.92 -16.70
N THR A 147 -8.92 -11.52 -17.60
CA THR A 147 -9.02 -12.11 -18.94
C THR A 147 -7.79 -11.75 -19.78
N GLN A 148 -7.42 -10.47 -19.80
CA GLN A 148 -6.26 -9.98 -20.54
C GLN A 148 -4.96 -10.59 -19.98
N THR A 149 -4.79 -10.60 -18.66
CA THR A 149 -3.64 -11.19 -17.99
C THR A 149 -3.47 -12.66 -18.38
N ALA A 150 -4.54 -13.45 -18.39
CA ALA A 150 -4.48 -14.86 -18.79
C ALA A 150 -4.06 -15.04 -20.25
N LYS A 151 -4.61 -14.24 -21.17
CA LYS A 151 -4.22 -14.26 -22.60
C LYS A 151 -2.74 -13.91 -22.79
N ILE A 152 -2.27 -12.84 -22.14
CA ILE A 152 -0.89 -12.36 -22.27
C ILE A 152 0.10 -13.36 -21.65
N ALA A 153 -0.24 -13.91 -20.47
CA ALA A 153 0.57 -14.92 -19.81
C ALA A 153 0.79 -16.15 -20.72
N HIS A 154 -0.27 -16.61 -21.40
CA HIS A 154 -0.16 -17.69 -22.38
C HIS A 154 0.65 -17.29 -23.62
N HIS A 155 0.51 -16.06 -24.12
CA HIS A 155 1.20 -15.60 -25.33
C HIS A 155 2.72 -15.47 -25.14
N TYR A 156 3.16 -14.94 -24.00
CA TYR A 156 4.57 -14.69 -23.70
C TYR A 156 5.24 -15.77 -22.83
N ASP A 157 4.51 -16.84 -22.50
CA ASP A 157 5.00 -17.89 -21.59
C ASP A 157 5.41 -17.33 -20.22
N PHE A 158 4.61 -16.38 -19.72
CA PHE A 158 4.79 -15.74 -18.41
C PHE A 158 3.88 -16.37 -17.36
N GLN A 159 4.29 -16.27 -16.10
CA GLN A 159 3.50 -16.77 -14.99
C GLN A 159 2.42 -15.76 -14.60
N HIS A 160 1.16 -16.18 -14.74
CA HIS A 160 0.02 -15.43 -14.25
C HIS A 160 -0.08 -15.54 -12.72
N VAL A 161 -0.08 -14.39 -12.05
CA VAL A 161 -0.25 -14.26 -10.60
C VAL A 161 -1.43 -13.33 -10.33
N SER A 162 -2.58 -13.88 -9.93
CA SER A 162 -3.74 -13.07 -9.54
C SER A 162 -3.83 -13.00 -8.02
N VAL A 163 -3.55 -11.85 -7.43
CA VAL A 163 -3.61 -11.65 -5.97
C VAL A 163 -4.98 -12.02 -5.42
N GLY A 164 -6.05 -11.62 -6.13
CA GLY A 164 -7.40 -11.94 -5.72
C GLY A 164 -7.72 -13.42 -5.75
N GLU A 165 -7.10 -14.21 -6.62
CA GLU A 165 -7.30 -15.65 -6.70
C GLU A 165 -6.49 -16.38 -5.63
N ILE A 166 -5.25 -15.94 -5.42
CA ILE A 166 -4.40 -16.54 -4.40
C ILE A 166 -5.02 -16.38 -3.02
N LEU A 167 -5.49 -15.17 -2.68
CA LEU A 167 -6.19 -14.94 -1.42
C LEU A 167 -7.45 -15.81 -1.28
N ARG A 168 -8.24 -16.00 -2.35
CA ARG A 168 -9.43 -16.88 -2.29
C ARG A 168 -9.04 -18.35 -2.05
N ASN A 169 -7.98 -18.83 -2.69
CA ASN A 169 -7.48 -20.19 -2.46
C ASN A 169 -7.00 -20.36 -1.01
N GLN A 170 -6.25 -19.40 -0.49
CA GLN A 170 -5.80 -19.42 0.91
C GLN A 170 -6.98 -19.40 1.88
N LEU A 171 -8.02 -18.60 1.60
CA LEU A 171 -9.25 -18.59 2.40
C LEU A 171 -9.95 -19.95 2.40
N LEU A 172 -10.06 -20.62 1.25
CA LEU A 172 -10.69 -21.95 1.17
C LEU A 172 -9.94 -23.01 1.99
N HIS A 173 -8.61 -22.93 2.05
CA HIS A 173 -7.78 -23.92 2.75
C HIS A 173 -7.59 -23.61 4.24
N HIS A 174 -7.47 -22.33 4.62
CA HIS A 174 -7.05 -21.93 5.96
C HIS A 174 -8.14 -21.27 6.81
N ALA A 175 -9.17 -20.64 6.21
CA ALA A 175 -10.20 -19.96 6.99
C ALA A 175 -10.96 -20.84 8.01
N PRO A 176 -11.20 -22.15 7.79
CA PRO A 176 -11.86 -23.00 8.78
C PRO A 176 -11.03 -23.27 10.05
N SER A 177 -9.71 -23.10 9.96
CA SER A 177 -8.75 -23.54 10.98
C SER A 177 -7.95 -22.39 11.58
N ASP A 178 -7.91 -21.23 10.92
CA ASP A 178 -7.11 -20.07 11.31
C ASP A 178 -7.97 -18.80 11.39
N ARG A 179 -8.02 -18.22 12.59
CA ARG A 179 -8.75 -16.99 12.90
C ARG A 179 -8.28 -15.80 12.05
N LYS A 180 -7.00 -15.74 11.66
CA LYS A 180 -6.46 -14.69 10.77
C LYS A 180 -7.17 -14.74 9.43
N TRP A 181 -7.26 -15.92 8.82
CA TRP A 181 -7.89 -16.11 7.52
C TRP A 181 -9.42 -15.96 7.59
N GLU A 182 -10.06 -16.33 8.69
CA GLU A 182 -11.48 -16.02 8.91
C GLU A 182 -11.76 -14.51 8.89
N LEU A 183 -10.96 -13.69 9.58
CA LEU A 183 -11.10 -12.23 9.57
C LEU A 183 -10.87 -11.64 8.17
N ILE A 184 -9.85 -12.12 7.45
CA ILE A 184 -9.59 -11.71 6.07
C ILE A 184 -10.79 -12.06 5.16
N ALA A 185 -11.43 -13.21 5.37
CA ALA A 185 -12.64 -13.59 4.64
C ALA A 185 -13.76 -12.55 4.81
N GLN A 186 -13.98 -12.10 6.05
CA GLN A 186 -15.01 -11.11 6.37
C GLN A 186 -14.70 -9.75 5.74
N ILE A 187 -13.45 -9.29 5.81
CA ILE A 187 -12.98 -8.05 5.18
C ILE A 187 -13.25 -8.08 3.66
N ILE A 188 -12.85 -9.17 2.99
CA ILE A 188 -13.03 -9.31 1.54
C ILE A 188 -14.52 -9.42 1.17
N ALA A 189 -15.33 -10.15 1.95
CA ALA A 189 -16.77 -10.26 1.73
C ALA A 189 -17.48 -8.90 1.84
N ASN A 190 -16.96 -8.00 2.68
CA ASN A 190 -17.44 -6.62 2.80
C ASN A 190 -16.95 -5.70 1.67
N GLY A 191 -16.19 -6.21 0.69
CA GLY A 191 -15.63 -5.44 -0.41
C GLY A 191 -14.41 -4.60 -0.05
N GLU A 192 -13.81 -4.83 1.12
CA GLU A 192 -12.58 -4.14 1.55
C GLU A 192 -11.33 -4.83 0.99
N LEU A 193 -10.20 -4.13 1.09
CA LEU A 193 -8.90 -4.67 0.69
C LEU A 193 -8.34 -5.57 1.80
N ALA A 194 -7.74 -6.69 1.39
CA ALA A 194 -7.01 -7.54 2.32
C ALA A 194 -5.80 -6.78 2.90
N PRO A 195 -5.34 -7.12 4.11
CA PRO A 195 -4.17 -6.53 4.71
C PRO A 195 -2.96 -6.57 3.77
N GLN A 196 -2.20 -5.46 3.75
CA GLN A 196 -1.08 -5.29 2.85
C GLN A 196 0.01 -6.35 3.08
N GLU A 197 0.36 -6.60 4.34
CA GLU A 197 1.43 -7.53 4.73
C GLU A 197 1.11 -8.93 4.21
N THR A 198 -0.12 -9.41 4.44
CA THR A 198 -0.56 -10.73 3.97
C THR A 198 -0.57 -10.81 2.44
N THR A 199 -0.95 -9.72 1.76
CA THR A 199 -0.96 -9.67 0.30
C THR A 199 0.45 -9.78 -0.29
N ILE A 200 1.42 -9.08 0.31
CA ILE A 200 2.81 -9.08 -0.17
C ILE A 200 3.50 -10.40 0.17
N GLU A 201 3.31 -10.93 1.38
CA GLU A 201 3.83 -12.25 1.79
C GLU A 201 3.39 -13.36 0.82
N GLU A 202 2.11 -13.40 0.50
CA GLU A 202 1.58 -14.43 -0.38
C GLU A 202 2.09 -14.27 -1.83
N LEU A 203 2.26 -13.03 -2.28
CA LEU A 203 2.84 -12.74 -3.59
C LEU A 203 4.32 -13.16 -3.64
N LYS A 204 5.10 -12.89 -2.59
CA LYS A 204 6.48 -13.38 -2.44
C LYS A 204 6.56 -14.90 -2.53
N HIS A 205 5.67 -15.60 -1.83
CA HIS A 205 5.63 -17.07 -1.87
C HIS A 205 5.40 -17.60 -3.29
N GLN A 206 4.54 -16.95 -4.09
CA GLN A 206 4.33 -17.34 -5.49
C GLN A 206 5.56 -17.12 -6.36
N PHE A 207 6.30 -16.04 -6.14
CA PHE A 207 7.55 -15.77 -6.88
C PHE A 207 8.65 -16.76 -6.52
N ILE A 208 8.83 -17.04 -5.22
CA ILE A 208 9.79 -18.05 -4.74
C ILE A 208 9.46 -19.45 -5.29
N LYS A 209 8.18 -19.81 -5.37
CA LYS A 209 7.75 -21.10 -5.91
C LYS A 209 8.05 -21.25 -7.42
N LYS A 210 8.19 -20.15 -8.15
CA LYS A 210 8.34 -20.14 -9.62
C LYS A 210 9.56 -19.31 -10.07
N GLN A 211 10.68 -19.43 -9.36
CA GLN A 211 11.90 -18.65 -9.64
C GLN A 211 12.46 -18.82 -11.06
N ASP A 212 12.20 -19.95 -11.72
CA ASP A 212 12.68 -20.22 -13.09
C ASP A 212 11.77 -19.66 -14.20
N ALA A 213 10.78 -18.83 -13.85
CA ALA A 213 9.90 -18.19 -14.82
C ALA A 213 10.64 -17.11 -15.63
N LYS A 214 10.32 -16.98 -16.92
CA LYS A 214 10.82 -15.89 -17.78
C LYS A 214 10.30 -14.51 -17.36
N GLY A 215 9.10 -14.49 -16.80
CA GLY A 215 8.43 -13.28 -16.37
C GLY A 215 7.15 -13.59 -15.60
N PHE A 216 6.66 -12.57 -14.89
CA PHE A 216 5.46 -12.59 -14.08
C PHE A 216 4.52 -11.49 -14.54
N ILE A 217 3.24 -11.82 -14.66
CA ILE A 217 2.19 -10.83 -14.86
C ILE A 217 1.25 -10.89 -13.68
N VAL A 218 1.19 -9.78 -12.94
CA VAL A 218 0.42 -9.66 -11.71
C VAL A 218 -0.89 -8.93 -11.99
N ASP A 219 -2.02 -9.60 -11.75
CA ASP A 219 -3.36 -9.01 -11.81
C ASP A 219 -3.78 -8.50 -10.42
N GLY A 220 -4.23 -7.25 -10.39
CA GLY A 220 -4.97 -6.71 -9.26
C GLY A 220 -4.07 -6.28 -8.10
N PHE A 221 -2.84 -5.91 -8.43
CA PHE A 221 -1.83 -5.35 -7.55
C PHE A 221 -1.04 -4.27 -8.31
N PRO A 222 -0.59 -3.19 -7.65
CA PRO A 222 -1.01 -2.74 -6.31
C PRO A 222 -2.43 -2.15 -6.33
N ARG A 223 -3.14 -2.22 -5.20
CA ARG A 223 -4.46 -1.60 -4.97
C ARG A 223 -4.39 -0.36 -4.07
N GLU A 224 -3.28 -0.20 -3.38
CA GLU A 224 -2.93 0.95 -2.56
C GLU A 224 -1.50 1.39 -2.86
N ILE A 225 -1.19 2.66 -2.61
CA ILE A 225 0.16 3.19 -2.86
C ILE A 225 1.22 2.57 -1.93
N SER A 226 0.85 2.29 -0.68
CA SER A 226 1.73 1.65 0.30
C SER A 226 2.18 0.26 -0.15
N GLN A 227 1.29 -0.49 -0.82
CA GLN A 227 1.62 -1.79 -1.40
C GLN A 227 2.71 -1.68 -2.47
N ALA A 228 2.68 -0.61 -3.29
CA ALA A 228 3.72 -0.37 -4.29
C ALA A 228 5.09 -0.16 -3.60
N PHE A 229 5.15 0.69 -2.58
CA PHE A 229 6.40 0.96 -1.87
C PHE A 229 7.00 -0.29 -1.22
N THR A 230 6.19 -1.05 -0.47
CA THR A 230 6.67 -2.24 0.22
C THR A 230 7.03 -3.37 -0.74
N PHE A 231 6.35 -3.48 -1.87
CA PHE A 231 6.75 -4.41 -2.93
C PHE A 231 8.13 -4.06 -3.50
N GLU A 232 8.35 -2.78 -3.81
CA GLU A 232 9.64 -2.33 -4.36
C GLU A 232 10.80 -2.50 -3.39
N GLU A 233 10.56 -2.26 -2.10
CA GLU A 233 11.55 -2.46 -1.05
C GLU A 233 11.90 -3.93 -0.84
N GLN A 234 10.92 -4.83 -0.92
CA GLN A 234 11.08 -6.22 -0.52
C GLN A 234 11.29 -7.22 -1.67
N ILE A 235 10.91 -6.88 -2.90
CA ILE A 235 10.98 -7.75 -4.09
C ILE A 235 11.76 -7.06 -5.20
N GLY A 236 11.41 -5.81 -5.50
CA GLY A 236 12.03 -5.00 -6.56
C GLY A 236 11.00 -4.20 -7.36
N SER A 237 11.47 -3.36 -8.29
CA SER A 237 10.58 -2.54 -9.13
C SER A 237 9.97 -3.32 -10.29
N PRO A 238 8.70 -3.08 -10.64
CA PRO A 238 8.11 -3.61 -11.87
C PRO A 238 8.78 -2.98 -13.10
N ASP A 239 8.83 -3.71 -14.20
CA ASP A 239 9.34 -3.22 -15.48
C ASP A 239 8.27 -2.46 -16.29
N LEU A 240 7.00 -2.83 -16.11
CA LEU A 240 5.88 -2.20 -16.81
C LEU A 240 4.59 -2.27 -15.97
N VAL A 241 3.81 -1.20 -16.01
CA VAL A 241 2.49 -1.11 -15.40
C VAL A 241 1.47 -0.74 -16.47
N ILE A 242 0.48 -1.59 -16.69
CA ILE A 242 -0.60 -1.35 -17.65
C ILE A 242 -1.86 -0.99 -16.88
N LEU A 243 -2.40 0.21 -17.13
CA LEU A 243 -3.67 0.66 -16.58
C LEU A 243 -4.80 0.49 -17.59
N LEU A 244 -5.70 -0.45 -17.32
CA LEU A 244 -6.94 -0.63 -18.06
C LEU A 244 -7.97 0.41 -17.60
N ALA A 245 -8.12 1.46 -18.39
CA ALA A 245 -9.12 2.50 -18.18
C ALA A 245 -10.47 2.05 -18.75
N CYS A 246 -11.50 2.06 -17.93
CA CYS A 246 -12.85 1.61 -18.31
C CYS A 246 -13.88 2.51 -17.64
N SER A 247 -14.97 2.80 -18.34
CA SER A 247 -16.04 3.65 -17.81
C SER A 247 -16.78 2.97 -16.65
N ASN A 248 -17.16 3.75 -15.63
CA ASN A 248 -17.86 3.24 -14.45
C ASN A 248 -19.13 2.45 -14.79
N GLN A 249 -19.84 2.86 -15.84
CA GLN A 249 -21.05 2.19 -16.32
C GLN A 249 -20.73 0.79 -16.85
N GLN A 250 -19.69 0.64 -17.66
CA GLN A 250 -19.26 -0.67 -18.15
C GLN A 250 -18.74 -1.57 -17.01
N LEU A 251 -17.96 -1.02 -16.08
CA LEU A 251 -17.47 -1.78 -14.92
C LEU A 251 -18.63 -2.38 -14.12
N ARG A 252 -19.64 -1.57 -13.78
CA ARG A 252 -20.85 -2.04 -13.08
C ARG A 252 -21.58 -3.11 -13.85
N GLN A 253 -21.88 -2.86 -15.13
CA GLN A 253 -22.60 -3.82 -15.97
C GLN A 253 -21.87 -5.17 -16.07
N ARG A 254 -20.53 -5.15 -16.18
CA ARG A 254 -19.70 -6.37 -16.22
C ARG A 254 -19.69 -7.09 -14.87
N LEU A 255 -19.68 -6.36 -13.75
CA LEU A 255 -19.74 -6.94 -12.40
C LEU A 255 -21.11 -7.57 -12.10
N GLU A 256 -22.22 -6.93 -12.48
CA GLU A 256 -23.57 -7.48 -12.31
C GLU A 256 -23.78 -8.77 -13.13
N LYS A 257 -23.29 -8.78 -14.39
CA LYS A 257 -23.26 -9.99 -15.22
C LYS A 257 -22.43 -11.11 -14.57
N ARG A 258 -21.31 -10.75 -13.94
CA ARG A 258 -20.47 -11.73 -13.23
C ARG A 258 -21.13 -12.27 -11.97
N ALA A 259 -21.76 -11.40 -11.17
CA ALA A 259 -22.47 -11.79 -9.96
C ALA A 259 -23.54 -12.84 -10.25
N SER A 260 -24.29 -12.64 -11.35
CA SER A 260 -25.35 -13.55 -11.80
C SER A 260 -24.84 -14.88 -12.39
N GLN A 261 -23.63 -14.92 -12.95
CA GLN A 261 -23.09 -16.11 -13.63
C GLN A 261 -22.09 -16.93 -12.80
N GLN A 262 -21.25 -16.27 -12.01
CA GLN A 262 -20.08 -16.89 -11.36
C GLN A 262 -20.21 -16.97 -9.84
N GLY A 263 -21.17 -16.26 -9.23
CA GLY A 263 -21.51 -16.40 -7.80
C GLY A 263 -20.36 -16.15 -6.83
N ARG A 264 -19.52 -15.11 -7.06
CA ARG A 264 -18.45 -14.79 -6.10
C ARG A 264 -19.03 -14.20 -4.81
N PRO A 265 -18.47 -14.54 -3.64
CA PRO A 265 -18.97 -14.04 -2.35
C PRO A 265 -18.83 -12.51 -2.22
N ASP A 266 -17.87 -11.91 -2.94
CA ASP A 266 -17.58 -10.47 -2.98
C ASP A 266 -18.35 -9.70 -4.07
N ASP A 267 -19.28 -10.32 -4.80
CA ASP A 267 -20.07 -9.71 -5.87
C ASP A 267 -21.49 -9.32 -5.40
N ASN A 268 -21.65 -8.91 -4.13
CA ASN A 268 -22.89 -8.29 -3.65
C ASN A 268 -22.94 -6.78 -3.99
N THR A 269 -24.14 -6.20 -4.12
CA THR A 269 -24.31 -4.80 -4.57
C THR A 269 -23.51 -3.80 -3.73
N HIS A 270 -23.48 -3.99 -2.42
CA HIS A 270 -22.74 -3.13 -1.49
C HIS A 270 -21.22 -3.24 -1.68
N ALA A 271 -20.70 -4.46 -1.78
CA ALA A 271 -19.28 -4.75 -1.99
C ALA A 271 -18.81 -4.24 -3.37
N ILE A 272 -19.65 -4.36 -4.41
CA ILE A 272 -19.35 -3.82 -5.74
C ILE A 272 -19.14 -2.30 -5.68
N GLU A 273 -20.05 -1.57 -5.04
CA GLU A 273 -19.92 -0.11 -4.89
C GLU A 273 -18.66 0.25 -4.11
N LYS A 274 -18.45 -0.39 -2.96
CA LYS A 274 -17.27 -0.14 -2.12
C LYS A 274 -15.97 -0.38 -2.88
N ARG A 275 -15.87 -1.47 -3.64
CA ARG A 275 -14.69 -1.78 -4.45
C ARG A 275 -14.44 -0.76 -5.56
N LEU A 276 -15.50 -0.29 -6.22
CA LEU A 276 -15.39 0.76 -7.23
C LEU A 276 -14.92 2.08 -6.60
N ASP A 277 -15.45 2.42 -5.43
CA ASP A 277 -15.08 3.65 -4.74
C ASP A 277 -13.64 3.59 -4.22
N THR A 278 -13.23 2.50 -3.56
CA THR A 278 -11.83 2.30 -3.14
C THR A 278 -10.88 2.38 -4.33
N PHE A 279 -11.23 1.75 -5.46
CA PHE A 279 -10.42 1.84 -6.68
C PHE A 279 -10.28 3.29 -7.17
N LYS A 280 -11.37 4.07 -7.25
CA LYS A 280 -11.33 5.46 -7.70
C LYS A 280 -10.46 6.36 -6.81
N HIS A 281 -10.54 6.17 -5.49
CA HIS A 281 -9.74 6.96 -4.56
C HIS A 281 -8.26 6.65 -4.71
N ASN A 282 -7.90 5.37 -4.81
CA ASN A 282 -6.49 4.95 -4.78
C ASN A 282 -5.79 5.03 -6.14
N ILE A 283 -6.53 4.84 -7.25
CA ILE A 283 -5.89 4.73 -8.58
C ILE A 283 -5.17 6.02 -8.99
N SER A 284 -5.68 7.18 -8.56
CA SER A 284 -5.05 8.47 -8.86
C SER A 284 -3.62 8.56 -8.33
N LEU A 285 -3.40 8.08 -7.10
CA LEU A 285 -2.09 8.09 -6.43
C LEU A 285 -1.14 7.08 -7.07
N ILE A 286 -1.62 5.86 -7.31
CA ILE A 286 -0.82 4.79 -7.93
C ILE A 286 -0.43 5.17 -9.37
N ALA A 287 -1.37 5.70 -10.15
CA ALA A 287 -1.11 6.12 -11.52
C ALA A 287 -0.10 7.25 -11.56
N LYS A 288 -0.23 8.26 -10.68
CA LYS A 288 0.74 9.36 -10.58
C LYS A 288 2.13 8.86 -10.24
N TYR A 289 2.24 7.96 -9.26
CA TYR A 289 3.51 7.39 -8.81
C TYR A 289 4.28 6.68 -9.94
N TYR A 290 3.62 5.80 -10.68
CA TYR A 290 4.28 5.11 -11.80
C TYR A 290 4.44 6.00 -13.04
N GLN A 291 3.62 7.04 -13.20
CA GLN A 291 3.76 8.03 -14.28
C GLN A 291 5.02 8.87 -14.10
N GLU A 292 5.33 9.31 -12.88
CA GLU A 292 6.56 10.05 -12.59
C GLU A 292 7.83 9.22 -12.85
N ARG A 293 7.71 7.89 -12.86
CA ARG A 293 8.80 6.94 -13.15
C ARG A 293 8.84 6.48 -14.60
N GLY A 294 7.88 6.87 -15.43
CA GLY A 294 7.80 6.43 -16.83
C GLY A 294 7.48 4.94 -17.01
N LEU A 295 6.93 4.27 -15.99
CA LEU A 295 6.66 2.82 -16.01
C LEU A 295 5.21 2.48 -16.39
N ILE A 296 4.31 3.47 -16.47
CA ILE A 296 2.87 3.24 -16.67
C ILE A 296 2.42 3.57 -18.10
N VAL A 297 1.62 2.67 -18.67
CA VAL A 297 0.93 2.85 -19.94
C VAL A 297 -0.58 2.68 -19.73
N ARG A 298 -1.39 3.57 -20.31
CA ARG A 298 -2.85 3.53 -20.20
C ARG A 298 -3.45 2.91 -21.46
N VAL A 299 -4.37 1.98 -21.29
CA VAL A 299 -5.10 1.31 -22.37
C VAL A 299 -6.59 1.47 -22.15
N ASP A 300 -7.31 1.88 -23.19
CA ASP A 300 -8.77 1.95 -23.17
C ASP A 300 -9.37 0.56 -23.26
N ALA A 301 -10.06 0.15 -22.20
CA ALA A 301 -10.68 -1.16 -21.99
C ALA A 301 -12.21 -1.16 -22.22
N ASP A 302 -12.77 -0.07 -22.76
CA ASP A 302 -14.16 -0.02 -23.22
C ASP A 302 -14.36 -0.64 -24.61
N ARG A 303 -13.26 -0.92 -25.33
CA ARG A 303 -13.20 -1.53 -26.67
C ARG A 303 -13.36 -3.06 -26.64
N ASP A 304 -13.27 -3.69 -27.81
CA ASP A 304 -13.32 -5.14 -27.95
C ASP A 304 -12.12 -5.83 -27.27
N GLU A 305 -12.35 -7.03 -26.76
CA GLU A 305 -11.35 -7.79 -26.01
C GLU A 305 -10.10 -8.11 -26.84
N ASP A 306 -10.26 -8.37 -28.13
CA ASP A 306 -9.16 -8.74 -29.02
C ASP A 306 -8.34 -7.52 -29.47
N ASP A 307 -8.99 -6.35 -29.64
CA ASP A 307 -8.31 -5.08 -29.88
C ASP A 307 -7.45 -4.68 -28.68
N ILE A 308 -8.01 -4.79 -27.47
CA ILE A 308 -7.29 -4.54 -26.22
C ILE A 308 -6.09 -5.47 -26.09
N PHE A 309 -6.27 -6.76 -26.40
CA PHE A 309 -5.19 -7.74 -26.32
C PHE A 309 -4.05 -7.39 -27.28
N THR A 310 -4.39 -6.99 -28.52
CA THR A 310 -3.40 -6.61 -29.54
C THR A 310 -2.57 -5.41 -29.10
N ASP A 311 -3.22 -4.38 -28.54
CA ASP A 311 -2.54 -3.19 -28.03
C ASP A 311 -1.61 -3.54 -26.86
N ILE A 312 -2.08 -4.37 -25.92
CA ILE A 312 -1.24 -4.79 -24.79
C ILE A 312 -0.03 -5.59 -25.27
N CYS A 313 -0.21 -6.50 -26.23
CA CYS A 313 0.91 -7.23 -26.83
C CYS A 313 1.95 -6.29 -27.46
N ALA A 314 1.51 -5.24 -28.15
CA ALA A 314 2.43 -4.25 -28.71
C ALA A 314 3.25 -3.55 -27.60
N ILE A 315 2.59 -3.12 -26.52
CA ILE A 315 3.23 -2.45 -25.38
C ILE A 315 4.21 -3.37 -24.66
N VAL A 316 3.80 -4.62 -24.38
CA VAL A 316 4.68 -5.60 -23.73
C VAL A 316 5.89 -5.90 -24.60
N LYS A 317 5.71 -6.05 -25.91
CA LYS A 317 6.81 -6.28 -26.84
C LYS A 317 7.83 -5.12 -26.84
N GLU A 318 7.35 -3.88 -26.87
CA GLU A 318 8.20 -2.69 -26.80
C GLU A 318 9.00 -2.65 -25.49
N SER A 319 8.34 -2.90 -24.36
CA SER A 319 8.98 -2.96 -23.03
C SER A 319 10.06 -4.04 -22.96
N LEU A 320 9.79 -5.24 -23.49
CA LEU A 320 10.78 -6.33 -23.53
C LEU A 320 11.99 -5.98 -24.41
N THR A 321 11.78 -5.32 -25.55
CA THR A 321 12.89 -4.90 -26.43
C THR A 321 13.79 -3.84 -25.80
N HIS A 322 13.21 -2.87 -25.07
CA HIS A 322 13.99 -1.86 -24.37
C HIS A 322 14.85 -2.46 -23.27
N ALA A 323 14.34 -3.47 -22.55
CA ALA A 323 15.10 -4.16 -21.52
C ALA A 323 16.35 -4.86 -22.09
N SER A 324 16.23 -5.52 -23.26
CA SER A 324 17.36 -6.21 -23.89
C SER A 324 18.50 -5.27 -24.32
N SER A 325 18.18 -4.05 -24.76
CA SER A 325 19.18 -3.05 -25.16
C SER A 325 19.89 -2.36 -23.99
N THR A 326 19.37 -2.47 -22.77
CA THR A 326 19.96 -1.83 -21.58
C THR A 326 20.99 -2.72 -20.88
N GLU A 327 21.01 -4.03 -21.18
CA GLU A 327 21.98 -4.99 -20.62
C GLU A 327 23.28 -5.14 -21.45
N GLU A 328 23.38 -4.49 -22.62
CA GLU A 328 24.57 -4.54 -23.52
C GLU A 328 25.52 -3.33 -23.39
N LEU A 329 25.34 -2.45 -22.40
CA LEU A 329 26.19 -1.28 -22.12
C LEU A 329 26.80 -1.36 -20.71
#